data_AF-A0A7Y3EJA7-F1
#
_entry.id   AF-A0A7Y3EJA7-F1
#
_cell.length_a   1.000
_cell.length_b   1.000
_cell.length_c   1.000
_cell.angle_alpha   90.00
_cell.angle_beta   90.00
_cell.angle_gamma   90.00
#
_symmetry.space_group_name_H-M   'P 1'
#
loop_
_entity.id
_entity.type
_entity.pdbx_description
1 polymer ?
#
loop_
_entity_poly.entity_id
_entity_poly.type
_entity_poly.pdbx_seq_one_letter_code
_entity_poly.pdbx_strand_id
1 'polypeptide(L)' 'VIYNLFDEYCPESKVSSMARTTGYTATAAANMFLDGLFNEKGISPPELVGRYEACFNYFMKYLEERNVNYTRTSREIK' A
#
# COMPACT_ATOMS: atom_id res chain seq x y z
N VAL A 1 -2.09 -18.24 -1.12
CA VAL A 1 -2.58 -17.04 -0.40
C VAL A 1 -3.25 -16.13 -1.41
N ILE A 2 -4.42 -15.59 -1.10
CA ILE A 2 -5.21 -14.70 -1.97
C ILE A 2 -5.32 -13.35 -1.25
N TYR A 3 -5.10 -12.26 -1.96
CA TYR A 3 -5.36 -10.90 -1.48
C TYR A 3 -6.51 -10.32 -2.29
N ASN A 4 -7.58 -9.92 -1.60
CA ASN A 4 -8.73 -9.27 -2.21
C ASN A 4 -8.76 -7.81 -1.78
N LEU A 5 -8.88 -6.90 -2.74
CA LEU A 5 -9.10 -5.48 -2.51
C LEU A 5 -10.43 -5.12 -3.18
N PHE A 6 -11.37 -4.62 -2.39
CA PHE A 6 -12.59 -4.02 -2.87
C PHE A 6 -12.63 -2.58 -2.37
N ASP A 7 -12.64 -1.63 -3.30
CA ASP A 7 -12.71 -0.20 -2.97
C ASP A 7 -13.66 0.51 -3.94
N GLU A 8 -14.45 1.43 -3.39
CA GLU A 8 -15.43 2.21 -4.12
C GLU A 8 -15.17 3.72 -3.96
N TYR A 9 -15.91 4.53 -4.72
CA TYR A 9 -15.85 5.97 -4.57
C TYR A 9 -16.18 6.35 -3.12
N CYS A 10 -15.34 7.18 -2.51
CA CYS A 10 -15.52 7.62 -1.14
C CYS A 10 -16.25 8.97 -1.12
N PRO A 11 -17.51 9.04 -0.66
CA PRO A 11 -18.26 10.30 -0.63
C PRO A 11 -17.69 11.34 0.35
N GLU A 12 -17.06 10.88 1.43
CA GLU A 12 -16.49 11.73 2.48
C GLU A 12 -15.27 12.52 1.97
N SER A 13 -14.33 11.83 1.33
CA SER A 13 -13.13 12.45 0.77
C SER A 13 -13.34 12.98 -0.66
N LYS A 14 -14.45 12.60 -1.30
CA LYS A 14 -14.77 12.90 -2.72
C LYS A 14 -13.73 12.38 -3.70
N VAL A 15 -13.06 11.27 -3.36
CA VAL A 15 -12.01 10.65 -4.17
C VAL A 15 -12.52 9.33 -4.76
N SER A 16 -12.23 9.10 -6.03
CA SER A 16 -12.56 7.82 -6.70
C SER A 16 -11.69 6.68 -6.19
N SER A 17 -12.22 5.45 -6.29
CA SER A 17 -11.49 4.23 -5.92
C SER A 17 -10.11 4.14 -6.58
N MET A 18 -10.04 4.47 -7.88
CA MET A 18 -8.78 4.48 -8.61
C MET A 18 -7.79 5.54 -8.08
N ALA A 19 -8.27 6.73 -7.75
CA ALA A 19 -7.41 7.79 -7.22
C ALA A 19 -6.95 7.48 -5.79
N ARG A 20 -7.77 6.84 -4.95
CA ARG A 20 -7.37 6.38 -3.61
C ARG A 20 -6.29 5.31 -3.70
N THR A 21 -6.53 4.26 -4.48
CA THR A 21 -5.61 3.11 -4.59
C THR A 21 -4.28 3.44 -5.28
N THR A 22 -4.23 4.45 -6.16
CA THR A 22 -2.97 4.91 -6.78
C THR A 22 -2.32 6.07 -6.03
N GLY A 23 -3.10 7.12 -5.75
CA GLY A 23 -2.58 8.35 -5.16
C GLY A 23 -2.10 8.15 -3.73
N TYR A 24 -2.84 7.39 -2.92
CA TYR A 24 -2.39 7.11 -1.54
C TYR A 24 -1.15 6.22 -1.53
N THR A 25 -1.04 5.25 -2.43
CA THR A 25 0.16 4.42 -2.57
C THR A 25 1.38 5.26 -2.97
N ALA A 26 1.23 6.18 -3.92
CA ALA A 26 2.31 7.12 -4.28
C ALA A 26 2.69 8.04 -3.11
N THR A 27 1.70 8.50 -2.34
CA THR A 27 1.94 9.34 -1.16
C THR A 27 2.62 8.56 -0.03
N ALA A 28 2.24 7.30 0.16
CA ALA A 28 2.90 6.40 1.11
C ALA A 28 4.38 6.22 0.77
N ALA A 29 4.71 6.07 -0.52
CA ALA A 29 6.11 5.97 -0.95
C ALA A 29 6.87 7.25 -0.58
N ALA A 30 6.31 8.42 -0.90
CA ALA A 30 6.92 9.70 -0.55
C ALA A 30 7.15 9.85 0.97
N ASN A 31 6.16 9.53 1.79
CA ASN A 31 6.30 9.59 3.25
C ASN A 31 7.31 8.57 3.78
N MET A 32 7.34 7.36 3.24
CA MET A 32 8.33 6.34 3.60
C MET A 32 9.77 6.83 3.36
N PHE A 33 10.01 7.56 2.26
CA PHE A 33 11.32 8.18 2.00
C PHE A 33 11.62 9.31 3.01
N LEU A 34 10.62 10.13 3.36
CA LEU A 34 10.79 11.20 4.36
C LEU A 34 11.07 10.65 5.76
N ASP A 35 10.43 9.53 6.12
CA ASP A 35 10.62 8.83 7.38
C ASP A 35 11.96 8.04 7.42
N GLY A 36 12.70 8.00 6.32
CA GLY A 36 13.99 7.34 6.22
C GLY A 36 13.94 5.80 6.24
N LEU A 37 12.76 5.20 6.04
CA LEU A 37 12.59 3.73 6.01
C LEU A 37 13.32 3.07 4.84
N PHE A 38 13.52 3.82 3.75
CA PHE A 38 14.24 3.35 2.56
C PHE A 38 15.27 4.40 2.13
N ASN A 39 16.55 4.03 2.19
CA ASN A 39 17.67 4.96 1.98
C ASN A 39 18.65 4.49 0.88
N GLU A 40 18.26 3.46 0.12
CA GLU A 40 19.02 3.01 -1.05
C GLU A 40 18.98 4.11 -2.13
N LYS A 41 20.14 4.40 -2.72
CA LYS A 41 20.27 5.43 -3.75
C LYS A 41 20.24 4.79 -5.13
N GLY A 42 19.44 5.35 -6.04
CA GLY A 42 19.35 4.89 -7.42
C GLY A 42 17.91 4.80 -7.89
N ILE A 43 17.68 3.99 -8.93
CA ILE A 43 16.34 3.68 -9.42
C ILE A 43 15.85 2.45 -8.66
N SER A 44 14.84 2.64 -7.81
CA SER A 44 14.26 1.57 -6.99
C SER A 44 12.82 1.30 -7.46
N PRO A 45 12.60 0.28 -8.30
CA PRO A 45 11.25 -0.15 -8.64
C PRO A 45 10.53 -0.71 -7.41
N PRO A 46 9.18 -0.71 -7.40
CA PRO A 46 8.40 -1.10 -6.24
C PRO A 46 8.66 -2.53 -5.76
N GLU A 47 9.12 -3.43 -6.63
CA GLU A 47 9.52 -4.80 -6.27
C GLU A 47 10.78 -4.84 -5.39
N LEU A 48 11.70 -3.90 -5.59
CA LEU A 48 12.91 -3.75 -4.78
C LEU A 48 12.59 -3.13 -3.42
N VAL A 49 11.70 -2.14 -3.39
CA VAL A 49 11.21 -1.53 -2.14
C VAL A 49 10.38 -2.54 -1.34
N GLY A 50 9.46 -3.24 -1.99
CA GLY A 50 8.57 -4.22 -1.36
C GLY A 50 9.27 -5.50 -0.88
N ARG A 51 10.51 -5.78 -1.31
CA ARG A 51 11.34 -6.85 -0.73
C ARG A 51 11.64 -6.60 0.75
N TYR A 52 11.70 -5.33 1.17
CA TYR A 52 11.88 -4.98 2.57
C TYR A 52 10.53 -5.04 3.27
N GLU A 53 10.38 -6.01 4.18
CA GLU A 53 9.12 -6.24 4.91
C GLU A 53 8.64 -4.98 5.64
N ALA A 54 9.56 -4.18 6.20
CA ALA A 54 9.23 -2.91 6.84
C ALA A 54 8.58 -1.90 5.87
N CYS A 55 9.08 -1.82 4.63
CA CYS A 55 8.51 -0.95 3.61
C CYS A 55 7.12 -1.47 3.20
N PHE A 56 6.99 -2.77 2.92
CA PHE A 56 5.70 -3.38 2.59
C PHE A 56 4.64 -3.14 3.68
N ASN A 57 5.00 -3.38 4.94
CA ASN A 57 4.11 -3.16 6.08
C ASN A 57 3.73 -1.69 6.24
N TYR A 58 4.64 -0.75 5.93
CA TYR A 58 4.35 0.68 5.93
C TYR A 58 3.26 1.02 4.91
N PHE A 59 3.35 0.53 3.67
CA PHE A 59 2.32 0.74 2.65
C PHE A 59 0.97 0.17 3.09
N MET A 60 0.96 -1.07 3.57
CA MET A 60 -0.29 -1.72 4.00
C MET A 60 -0.96 -0.97 5.14
N LYS A 61 -0.19 -0.55 6.15
CA LYS A 61 -0.69 0.26 7.26
C LYS A 61 -1.19 1.63 6.79
N TYR A 62 -0.45 2.31 5.92
CA TYR A 62 -0.83 3.63 5.41
C TYR A 62 -2.16 3.61 4.65
N LEU A 63 -2.40 2.54 3.89
CA LEU A 63 -3.64 2.32 3.14
C LEU A 63 -4.79 1.93 4.08
N GLU A 64 -4.54 1.05 5.05
CA GLU A 64 -5.52 0.66 6.09
C GLU A 64 -6.02 1.88 6.88
N GLU A 65 -5.12 2.77 7.31
CA GLU A 65 -5.46 4.03 8.00
C GLU A 65 -6.37 4.96 7.16
N ARG A 66 -6.39 4.79 5.83
CA ARG A 66 -7.22 5.54 4.87
C ARG A 66 -8.39 4.71 4.35
N ASN A 67 -8.71 3.64 5.05
CA ASN A 67 -9.84 2.75 4.79
C ASN A 67 -9.76 2.09 3.40
N VAL A 68 -8.54 1.78 2.95
CA VAL A 68 -8.25 0.97 1.76
C VAL A 68 -7.72 -0.38 2.25
N ASN A 69 -8.62 -1.33 2.45
CA ASN A 69 -8.35 -2.55 3.21
C ASN A 69 -8.14 -3.76 2.29
N TYR A 70 -7.00 -4.43 2.45
CA TYR A 70 -6.71 -5.70 1.78
C TYR A 70 -7.13 -6.87 2.65
N THR A 71 -8.02 -7.72 2.13
CA THR A 71 -8.42 -8.96 2.80
C THR A 71 -7.54 -10.11 2.35
N ARG A 72 -6.71 -10.63 3.26
CA ARG A 72 -5.86 -11.81 3.00
C ARG A 72 -6.59 -13.09 3.38
N THR A 73 -6.69 -14.03 2.45
CA THR A 73 -7.23 -15.38 2.68
C THR A 73 -6.18 -16.44 2.33
N SER A 74 -5.81 -17.28 3.29
CA SER A 74 -5.00 -18.48 3.05
C SER A 74 -5.91 -19.71 3.06
N ARG A 75 -5.96 -20.45 1.95
CA ARG A 75 -6.54 -21.79 1.96
C ARG A 75 -5.46 -22.76 2.43
N GLU A 76 -5.66 -23.37 3.60
CA GLU A 76 -4.92 -24.58 3.96
C GLU A 76 -5.47 -25.73 3.13
N ILE A 77 -4.64 -26.27 2.25
CA ILE A 77 -4.94 -27.55 1.59
C ILE A 77 -4.48 -28.62 2.59
N LYS A 78 -5.44 -29.27 3.25
CA LYS A 78 -5.20 -30.53 3.97
C LYS A 78 -5.15 -31.69 3.01
#